data_AF-A0A925HP65-F1
#
_entry.id   AF-A0A925HP65-F1
#
_cell.length_a   1.000
_cell.length_b   1.000
_cell.length_c   1.000
_cell.angle_alpha   90.00
_cell.angle_beta   90.00
_cell.angle_gamma   90.00
#
_symmetry.space_group_name_H-M   'P 1'
#
loop_
_entity.id
_entity.type
_entity.pdbx_description
1 polymer ?
#
loop_
_entity_poly.entity_id
_entity_poly.type
_entity_poly.pdbx_seq_one_letter_code
_entity_poly.pdbx_strand_id
1 'polypeptide(L)'
;MNNLAKFDVIRLYLRRQFPKHHIADFEEGTNRAHVFRIDGPHGHPLHYAVIGLDFLLDQTAESLQQTLLASGLGDKLKDAGTVPVTMSKTGFSTEGTIAVA
;
A
#
# COMPACT_ATOMS: atom_id res chain seq x y z
N MET A 1 14.80 -11.00 5.56
CA MET A 1 15.16 -9.79 4.78
C MET A 1 14.43 -8.61 5.39
N ASN A 2 15.16 -7.53 5.69
CA ASN A 2 14.56 -6.33 6.28
C ASN A 2 13.89 -5.51 5.16
N ASN A 3 12.55 -5.40 5.18
CA ASN A 3 11.78 -4.64 4.18
C ASN A 3 11.60 -3.15 4.56
N LEU A 4 12.19 -2.67 5.66
CA LEU A 4 11.99 -1.30 6.15
C LEU A 4 12.24 -0.23 5.08
N ALA A 5 13.34 -0.34 4.32
CA ALA A 5 13.64 0.62 3.25
C ALA A 5 12.57 0.63 2.14
N LYS A 6 11.96 -0.53 1.83
CA LYS A 6 10.88 -0.63 0.85
C LYS A 6 9.59 -0.03 1.38
N PHE A 7 9.30 -0.27 2.66
CA PHE A 7 8.16 0.36 3.34
C PHE A 7 8.29 1.88 3.39
N ASP A 8 9.49 2.42 3.63
CA ASP A 8 9.72 3.86 3.59
C ASP A 8 9.50 4.45 2.19
N VAL A 9 9.90 3.74 1.14
CA VAL A 9 9.59 4.14 -0.25
C VAL A 9 8.08 4.18 -0.49
N ILE A 10 7.33 3.17 -0.03
CA ILE A 10 5.87 3.13 -0.17
C ILE A 10 5.22 4.26 0.62
N ARG A 11 5.62 4.48 1.89
CA ARG A 11 5.14 5.60 2.72
C ARG A 11 5.40 6.93 2.03
N LEU A 12 6.60 7.14 1.50
CA LEU A 12 6.95 8.38 0.80
C LEU A 12 6.09 8.58 -0.45
N TYR A 13 5.89 7.52 -1.24
CA TYR A 13 5.00 7.56 -2.40
C TYR A 13 3.58 7.95 -1.99
N LEU A 14 3.00 7.27 -1.00
CA LEU A 14 1.64 7.52 -0.54
C LEU A 14 1.49 8.93 0.07
N ARG A 15 2.49 9.44 0.80
CA ARG A 15 2.49 10.84 1.27
C ARG A 15 2.45 11.85 0.13
N ARG A 16 3.08 11.56 -1.01
CA ARG A 16 3.00 12.43 -2.19
C ARG A 16 1.63 12.38 -2.85
N GLN A 17 1.00 11.20 -2.88
CA GLN A 17 -0.36 11.04 -3.42
C GLN A 17 -1.44 11.64 -2.50
N PHE A 18 -1.21 11.60 -1.18
CA PHE A 18 -2.16 11.97 -0.15
C PHE A 18 -1.52 12.92 0.91
N PRO A 19 -1.11 14.15 0.53
CA PRO A 19 -0.24 15.02 1.36
C PRO A 19 -0.84 15.49 2.69
N LYS A 20 -2.16 15.42 2.85
CA LYS A 20 -2.87 15.82 4.09
C LYS A 20 -3.34 14.63 4.93
N HIS A 21 -3.03 13.41 4.52
CA HIS A 21 -3.53 12.19 5.13
C HIS A 21 -2.51 11.61 6.09
N HIS A 22 -3.01 10.96 7.13
CA HIS A 22 -2.17 10.18 8.02
C HIS A 22 -2.00 8.78 7.43
N ILE A 23 -0.78 8.23 7.53
CA ILE A 23 -0.47 6.90 7.01
C ILE A 23 0.01 6.05 8.17
N ALA A 24 -0.75 5.01 8.46
CA ALA A 24 -0.37 3.94 9.36
C ALA A 24 -0.12 2.67 8.54
N ASP A 25 0.73 1.79 9.03
CA ASP A 25 0.98 0.52 8.36
C ASP A 25 1.19 -0.61 9.37
N PHE A 26 0.79 -1.81 8.97
CA PHE A 26 0.80 -3.00 9.81
C PHE A 26 0.89 -4.26 8.92
N GLU A 27 1.41 -5.33 9.50
CA GLU A 27 1.42 -6.63 8.83
C GLU A 27 0.00 -7.21 8.80
N GLU A 28 -0.39 -7.77 7.65
CA GLU A 28 -1.69 -8.45 7.55
C GLU A 28 -1.59 -9.80 8.27
N GLY A 29 -2.37 -9.98 9.35
CA GLY A 29 -2.22 -11.15 10.24
C GLY A 29 -2.55 -12.51 9.62
N THR A 30 -3.15 -12.54 8.43
CA THR A 30 -3.58 -13.77 7.75
C THR A 30 -2.92 -13.99 6.40
N ASN A 31 -2.31 -12.95 5.82
CA ASN A 31 -1.81 -12.98 4.46
C ASN A 31 -0.36 -12.49 4.44
N ARG A 32 0.44 -12.99 3.50
CA ARG A 32 1.83 -12.53 3.33
C ARG A 32 1.87 -11.14 2.67
N ALA A 33 1.32 -10.14 3.34
CA ALA A 33 1.20 -8.78 2.84
C ALA A 33 1.39 -7.74 3.96
N HIS A 34 1.73 -6.53 3.53
CA HIS A 34 1.86 -5.37 4.40
C HIS A 34 0.80 -4.34 4.01
N VAL A 35 0.03 -3.87 4.98
CA VAL A 35 -1.08 -2.96 4.75
C VAL A 35 -0.64 -1.54 5.09
N PHE A 36 -0.94 -0.60 4.21
CA PHE A 36 -0.85 0.84 4.44
C PHE A 36 -2.26 1.42 4.47
N ARG A 37 -2.70 1.85 5.64
CA ARG A 37 -3.97 2.53 5.85
C ARG A 37 -3.77 4.04 5.74
N ILE A 38 -4.59 4.66 4.92
CA ILE A 38 -4.55 6.10 4.63
C ILE A 38 -5.78 6.71 5.28
N ASP A 39 -5.57 7.42 6.38
CA ASP A 39 -6.61 8.05 7.18
C ASP A 39 -6.82 9.49 6.73
N GLY A 40 -8.09 9.89 6.62
CA GLY A 40 -8.48 11.27 6.35
C GLY A 40 -8.06 12.24 7.46
N PRO A 41 -8.22 13.56 7.25
CA PRO A 41 -7.87 14.58 8.23
C PRO A 41 -8.56 14.43 9.60
N HIS A 42 -9.69 13.71 9.65
CA HIS A 42 -10.47 13.45 10.85
C HIS A 42 -10.18 12.09 11.50
N GLY A 43 -9.16 11.35 11.01
CA GLY A 43 -8.74 10.06 11.58
C GLY A 43 -9.54 8.84 11.13
N HIS A 44 -10.52 9.02 10.22
CA HIS A 44 -11.25 7.90 9.63
C HIS A 44 -10.46 7.27 8.47
N PRO A 45 -10.39 5.93 8.37
CA PRO A 45 -9.76 5.26 7.25
C PRO A 45 -10.46 5.61 5.93
N LEU A 46 -9.69 6.06 4.95
CA LEU A 46 -10.19 6.39 3.62
C LEU A 46 -9.76 5.37 2.58
N HIS A 47 -8.51 4.89 2.65
CA HIS A 47 -7.97 3.95 1.68
C HIS A 47 -7.08 2.91 2.33
N TYR A 48 -6.97 1.75 1.68
CA TYR A 48 -6.09 0.68 2.12
C TYR A 48 -5.27 0.16 0.93
N ALA A 49 -3.96 0.34 0.98
CA ALA A 49 -3.02 -0.27 0.05
C ALA A 49 -2.44 -1.54 0.68
N VAL A 50 -2.68 -2.69 0.06
CA VAL A 50 -2.16 -3.98 0.51
C VAL A 50 -1.02 -4.38 -0.39
N ILE A 51 0.19 -4.46 0.14
CA ILE A 51 1.39 -4.76 -0.65
C ILE A 51 1.82 -6.19 -0.35
N GLY A 52 1.70 -7.06 -1.35
CA GLY A 52 2.13 -8.45 -1.24
C GLY A 52 3.64 -8.54 -0.97
N LEU A 53 4.03 -9.37 0.00
CA LEU A 53 5.44 -9.64 0.27
C LEU A 53 6.11 -10.35 -0.91
N ASP A 54 5.35 -11.14 -1.68
CA ASP A 54 5.78 -11.75 -2.94
C ASP A 54 6.24 -10.71 -3.96
N PHE A 55 5.48 -9.61 -4.11
CA PHE A 55 5.86 -8.48 -4.94
C PHE A 55 7.13 -7.81 -4.42
N LEU A 56 7.22 -7.59 -3.11
CA LEU A 56 8.38 -6.93 -2.51
C LEU A 56 9.66 -7.74 -2.63
N LEU A 57 9.60 -9.08 -2.65
CA LEU A 57 10.79 -9.93 -2.80
C LEU A 57 11.56 -9.64 -4.09
N ASP A 58 10.84 -9.35 -5.18
CA ASP A 58 11.43 -9.09 -6.50
C ASP A 58 11.89 -7.64 -6.72
N GLN A 59 11.68 -6.75 -5.73
CA GLN A 59 11.96 -5.33 -5.85
C GLN A 59 13.19 -4.91 -5.05
N THR A 60 13.99 -4.00 -5.62
CA THR A 60 14.89 -3.11 -4.87
C THR A 60 14.14 -1.86 -4.43
N ALA A 61 14.68 -1.08 -3.49
CA ALA A 61 14.03 0.19 -3.08
C ALA A 61 13.88 1.18 -4.24
N GLU A 62 14.89 1.25 -5.12
CA GLU A 62 14.89 2.13 -6.29
C GLU A 62 13.89 1.68 -7.37
N SER A 63 13.89 0.39 -7.72
CA SER A 63 12.92 -0.17 -8.68
C SER A 63 11.49 -0.09 -8.17
N LEU A 64 11.28 -0.25 -6.86
CA LEU A 64 9.98 -0.06 -6.23
C LEU A 64 9.46 1.36 -6.41
N GLN A 65 10.30 2.38 -6.23
CA GLN A 65 9.89 3.77 -6.42
C GLN A 65 9.40 4.01 -7.85
N GLN A 66 10.14 3.55 -8.86
CA GLN A 66 9.74 3.69 -10.27
C GLN A 66 8.46 2.92 -10.57
N THR A 67 8.35 1.69 -10.04
CA THR A 67 7.17 0.85 -10.19
C THR A 67 5.92 1.53 -9.61
N LEU A 68 6.00 2.10 -8.40
CA LEU A 68 4.88 2.80 -7.78
C LEU A 68 4.44 4.02 -8.59
N LEU A 69 5.39 4.80 -9.13
CA LEU A 69 5.10 5.95 -9.99
C LEU A 69 4.39 5.55 -11.29
N ALA A 70 4.81 4.43 -11.90
CA ALA A 70 4.21 3.93 -13.15
C ALA A 70 2.88 3.18 -12.94
N SER A 71 2.61 2.70 -11.72
CA SER A 71 1.50 1.77 -11.45
C SER A 71 0.11 2.40 -11.42
N GLY A 72 0.02 3.72 -11.19
CA GLY A 72 -1.26 4.38 -10.94
C GLY A 72 -1.95 3.98 -9.62
N LEU A 73 -1.21 3.38 -8.67
CA LEU A 73 -1.75 2.95 -7.36
C LEU A 73 -2.56 4.06 -6.66
N GLY A 74 -2.07 5.30 -6.67
CA GLY A 74 -2.76 6.43 -6.06
C GLY A 74 -4.17 6.68 -6.61
N ASP A 75 -4.37 6.53 -7.93
CA ASP A 75 -5.68 6.73 -8.54
C ASP A 75 -6.60 5.54 -8.26
N LYS A 76 -6.06 4.32 -8.32
CA LYS A 76 -6.82 3.11 -7.93
C LYS A 76 -7.33 3.18 -6.49
N LEU A 77 -6.53 3.70 -5.57
CA LEU A 77 -6.94 3.91 -4.18
C LEU A 77 -8.09 4.92 -4.06
N LYS A 78 -8.02 6.03 -4.79
CA LYS A 78 -9.10 7.04 -4.83
C LYS A 78 -10.40 6.44 -5.37
N ASP A 79 -10.31 5.65 -6.44
CA ASP A 79 -11.46 5.01 -7.08
C ASP A 79 -12.07 3.92 -6.18
N ALA A 80 -11.25 3.17 -5.46
CA ALA A 80 -11.69 2.09 -4.57
C ALA A 80 -12.31 2.60 -3.26
N GLY A 81 -12.02 3.83 -2.85
CA GLY A 81 -12.42 4.35 -1.54
C GLY A 81 -11.84 3.47 -0.44
N THR A 82 -12.72 2.96 0.43
CA THR A 82 -12.35 2.11 1.57
C THR A 82 -12.10 0.64 1.20
N VAL A 83 -12.36 0.25 -0.05
CA VAL A 83 -12.07 -1.11 -0.52
C VAL A 83 -10.55 -1.29 -0.62
N PRO A 84 -9.98 -2.40 -0.10
CA PRO A 84 -8.57 -2.71 -0.24
C PRO A 84 -8.11 -2.76 -1.69
N VAL A 85 -6.97 -2.14 -1.99
CA VAL A 85 -6.26 -2.29 -3.26
C VAL A 85 -4.99 -3.07 -3.00
N THR A 86 -5.00 -4.33 -3.44
CA THR A 86 -3.87 -5.24 -3.34
C THR A 86 -2.97 -5.09 -4.55
N MET A 87 -1.68 -4.88 -4.31
CA MET A 87 -0.62 -4.93 -5.30
C MET A 87 0.28 -6.14 -5.03
N SER A 88 0.23 -7.10 -5.94
CA SER A 88 1.04 -8.32 -5.89
C SER A 88 1.83 -8.48 -7.19
N LYS A 89 2.60 -9.58 -7.30
CA LYS A 89 3.35 -9.87 -8.52
C LYS A 89 2.44 -10.04 -9.75
N THR A 90 1.19 -10.45 -9.56
CA THR A 90 0.20 -10.65 -10.64
C THR A 90 -0.54 -9.38 -11.02
N GLY A 91 -0.29 -8.25 -10.34
CA GLY A 91 -0.91 -6.96 -10.63
C GLY A 91 -1.79 -6.47 -9.49
N PHE A 92 -2.82 -5.70 -9.86
CA PHE A 92 -3.78 -5.12 -8.90
C PHE A 92 -5.02 -6.00 -8.74
N SER A 93 -5.49 -6.11 -7.50
CA SER A 93 -6.78 -6.71 -7.19
C SER A 93 -7.50 -5.88 -6.12
N THR A 94 -8.81 -5.74 -6.24
CA THR A 94 -9.68 -5.23 -5.16
C THR A 94 -10.42 -6.37 -4.45
N GLU A 95 -10.14 -7.62 -4.83
CA GLU A 95 -10.66 -8.80 -4.17
C GLU A 95 -9.82 -9.12 -2.94
N GLY A 96 -10.49 -9.37 -1.82
CA GLY A 96 -9.85 -9.66 -0.54
C GLY A 96 -10.45 -8.84 0.59
N THR A 97 -10.35 -9.37 1.80
CA THR A 97 -10.72 -8.65 3.02
C THR A 97 -9.46 -8.51 3.85
N ILE A 98 -9.15 -7.30 4.31
CA ILE A 98 -8.05 -7.11 5.26
C ILE A 98 -8.57 -7.56 6.63
N ALA A 99 -7.98 -8.62 7.18
CA ALA A 99 -8.18 -8.95 8.58
C ALA A 99 -7.39 -7.96 9.44
N VAL A 100 -8.05 -6.89 9.90
CA VAL A 100 -7.47 -5.99 10.91
C VAL A 100 -7.60 -6.72 12.26
N ALA A 101 -6.46 -7.08 12.85
CA ALA A 101 -6.39 -7.70 14.17
C ALA A 101 -6.73 -6.69 15.30
#